data_AF-A0A444I116-F1
#
_entry.id   AF-A0A444I116-F1
#
_cell.length_a   1.000
_cell.length_b   1.000
_cell.length_c   1.000
_cell.angle_alpha   90.00
_cell.angle_beta   90.00
_cell.angle_gamma   90.00
#
_symmetry.space_group_name_H-M   'P 1'
#
loop_
_entity.id
_entity.type
_entity.pdbx_description
1 polymer ?
#
loop_
_entity_poly.entity_id
_entity_poly.type
_entity_poly.pdbx_seq_one_letter_code
_entity_poly.pdbx_strand_id
1 'polypeptide(L)'
;MSLGIDYANMQREEGRLILLKEMAEQPNESLSSSMMEPALNRFAIYQDRPWIHQQLDWMANMGAITVLNAGTVKIATLTPAGWRHLRREHFIDGIKRPSPVQSGI
;
A
#
# COMPACT_ATOMS: atom_id res chain seq x y z
N MET A 1 2.82 -10.54 -24.42
CA MET A 1 3.16 -9.93 -23.12
C MET A 1 4.40 -9.07 -23.31
N SER A 2 4.27 -7.75 -23.15
CA SER A 2 5.42 -6.84 -23.11
C SER A 2 5.88 -6.73 -21.66
N LEU A 3 7.11 -7.16 -21.35
CA LEU A 3 7.67 -7.15 -19.99
C LEU A 3 7.57 -5.77 -19.30
N GLY A 4 7.62 -4.68 -20.07
CA GLY A 4 7.60 -3.31 -19.53
C GLY A 4 6.25 -2.86 -18.96
N ILE A 5 5.13 -3.35 -19.51
CA ILE A 5 3.78 -3.03 -19.00
C ILE A 5 3.46 -3.85 -17.75
N ASP A 6 3.96 -5.09 -17.70
CA ASP A 6 3.69 -6.02 -16.60
C ASP A 6 4.49 -5.65 -15.33
N TYR A 7 5.78 -5.33 -15.47
CA TYR A 7 6.62 -4.96 -14.32
C TYR A 7 6.13 -3.72 -13.59
N ALA A 8 5.68 -2.69 -14.32
CA ALA A 8 5.14 -1.47 -13.72
C ALA A 8 3.84 -1.73 -12.94
N ASN A 9 3.00 -2.66 -13.41
CA ASN A 9 1.82 -3.10 -12.67
C ASN A 9 2.24 -3.84 -11.40
N MET A 10 3.13 -4.83 -11.50
CA MET A 10 3.64 -5.58 -10.36
C MET A 10 4.24 -4.65 -9.30
N GLN A 11 5.01 -3.64 -9.69
CA GLN A 11 5.59 -2.66 -8.77
C GLN A 11 4.52 -1.86 -8.03
N ARG A 12 3.44 -1.44 -8.72
CA ARG A 12 2.31 -0.74 -8.09
C ARG A 12 1.58 -1.65 -7.10
N GLU A 13 1.29 -2.88 -7.49
CA GLU A 13 0.60 -3.85 -6.63
C GLU A 13 1.42 -4.18 -5.37
N GLU A 14 2.73 -4.37 -5.52
CA GLU A 14 3.67 -4.58 -4.42
C GLU A 14 3.73 -3.37 -3.50
N GLY A 15 3.92 -2.18 -4.07
CA GLY A 15 4.00 -0.94 -3.31
C GLY A 15 2.75 -0.72 -2.46
N ARG A 16 1.56 -0.94 -3.03
CA ARG A 16 0.30 -0.82 -2.28
C ARG A 16 0.18 -1.83 -1.13
N LEU A 17 0.63 -3.07 -1.32
CA LEU A 17 0.68 -4.05 -0.24
C LEU A 17 1.64 -3.62 0.89
N ILE A 18 2.82 -3.14 0.54
CA ILE A 18 3.79 -2.62 1.51
C ILE A 18 3.17 -1.49 2.31
N LEU A 19 2.58 -0.49 1.64
CA LEU A 19 1.94 0.65 2.32
C LEU A 19 0.83 0.22 3.28
N LEU A 20 -0.01 -0.76 2.91
CA LEU A 20 -1.02 -1.31 3.83
C LEU A 20 -0.39 -1.92 5.08
N LYS A 21 0.69 -2.70 4.92
CA LYS A 21 1.40 -3.32 6.05
C LYS A 21 2.02 -2.28 6.97
N GLU A 22 2.68 -1.27 6.40
CA GLU A 22 3.29 -0.19 7.18
C GLU A 22 2.25 0.60 7.97
N MET A 23 1.06 0.84 7.39
CA MET A 23 -0.07 1.44 8.11
C MET A 23 -0.54 0.53 9.25
N ALA A 24 -0.69 -0.78 9.01
CA ALA A 24 -1.11 -1.74 10.03
C ALA A 24 -0.13 -1.88 11.22
N GLU A 25 1.14 -1.53 11.03
CA GLU A 25 2.14 -1.48 12.10
C GLU A 25 2.05 -0.22 12.98
N GLN A 26 1.36 0.83 12.52
CA GLN A 26 1.21 2.06 13.30
C GLN A 26 0.13 1.90 14.38
N PRO A 27 0.32 2.44 15.61
CA PRO A 27 -0.66 2.33 16.68
C PRO A 27 -2.05 2.89 16.37
N ASN A 28 -2.13 3.87 15.47
CA ASN A 28 -3.38 4.49 15.01
C ASN A 28 -3.70 4.13 13.55
N GLU A 29 -3.04 3.11 13.02
CA GLU A 29 -3.24 2.59 11.67
C GLU A 29 -3.07 3.63 10.55
N SER A 30 -2.34 4.71 10.85
CA SER A 30 -2.24 5.89 9.99
C SER A 30 -0.79 6.27 9.72
N LEU A 31 -0.48 6.66 8.49
CA LEU A 31 0.87 7.01 8.09
C LEU A 31 0.89 8.20 7.11
N SER A 32 1.85 9.10 7.30
CA SER A 32 2.09 10.22 6.37
C SER A 32 2.85 9.75 5.13
N SER A 33 2.48 10.26 3.96
CA SER A 33 3.21 10.04 2.70
C SER A 33 4.70 10.39 2.76
N SER A 34 5.14 11.28 3.65
CA SER A 34 6.57 11.57 3.85
C SER A 34 7.33 10.43 4.54
N MET A 35 6.64 9.60 5.32
CA MET A 35 7.21 8.44 6.03
C MET A 35 7.10 7.15 5.22
N MET A 36 6.34 7.16 4.12
CA MET A 36 6.11 6.00 3.27
C MET A 36 7.26 5.73 2.29
N GLU A 37 7.97 6.78 1.85
CA GLU A 37 9.11 6.65 0.93
C GLU A 37 10.25 5.79 1.53
N PRO A 38 10.70 6.01 2.78
CA PRO A 38 11.67 5.11 3.41
C PRO A 38 11.21 3.65 3.48
N ALA A 39 9.92 3.39 3.73
CA ALA A 39 9.39 2.04 3.80
C ALA A 39 9.47 1.32 2.44
N LEU A 40 9.10 2.00 1.35
CA LEU A 40 9.20 1.47 -0.02
C LEU A 40 10.65 1.23 -0.45
N ASN A 41 11.57 2.11 -0.05
CA ASN A 41 13.00 1.98 -0.36
C ASN A 41 13.61 0.70 0.22
N ARG A 42 13.13 0.20 1.37
CA ARG A 42 13.57 -1.09 1.95
C ARG A 42 13.32 -2.28 1.02
N PHE A 43 12.36 -2.16 0.10
CA PHE A 43 11.98 -3.18 -0.88
C PHE A 43 12.44 -2.82 -2.30
N ALA A 44 13.43 -1.93 -2.43
CA ALA A 44 13.96 -1.45 -3.71
C ALA A 44 12.91 -0.81 -4.65
N ILE A 45 11.85 -0.23 -4.07
CA ILE A 45 10.87 0.59 -4.80
C ILE A 45 11.20 2.06 -4.57
N TYR A 46 12.06 2.60 -5.43
CA TYR A 46 12.51 4.00 -5.39
C TYR A 46 11.55 4.87 -6.18
N GLN A 47 10.47 5.30 -5.55
CA GLN A 47 9.44 6.13 -6.16
C GLN A 47 9.25 7.42 -5.38
N ASP A 48 8.91 8.49 -6.10
CA ASP A 48 8.76 9.82 -5.53
C ASP A 48 7.38 10.04 -4.89
N ARG A 49 7.23 11.18 -4.21
CA ARG A 49 6.00 11.55 -3.52
C ARG A 49 4.78 11.64 -4.46
N PRO A 50 4.86 12.23 -5.66
CA PRO A 50 3.79 12.15 -6.66
C PRO A 50 3.32 10.72 -6.95
N TRP A 51 4.25 9.77 -7.13
CA TRP A 51 3.88 8.38 -7.36
C TRP A 51 3.18 7.77 -6.15
N ILE A 52 3.68 8.02 -4.94
CA ILE A 52 3.05 7.56 -3.68
C ILE A 52 1.63 8.12 -3.57
N HIS A 53 1.44 9.43 -3.82
CA HIS A 53 0.13 10.07 -3.76
C HIS A 53 -0.87 9.45 -4.73
N GLN A 54 -0.44 9.13 -5.95
CA GLN A 54 -1.28 8.41 -6.92
C GLN A 54 -1.70 7.03 -6.40
N GLN A 55 -0.81 6.31 -5.72
CA GLN A 55 -1.17 5.01 -5.13
C GLN A 55 -2.15 5.16 -3.98
N LEU A 56 -1.97 6.17 -3.11
CA LEU A 56 -2.90 6.45 -2.02
C LEU A 56 -4.29 6.84 -2.52
N ASP A 57 -4.37 7.70 -3.53
CA ASP A 57 -5.66 8.11 -4.11
C ASP A 57 -6.36 6.91 -4.77
N TRP A 58 -5.61 6.06 -5.46
CA TRP A 58 -6.16 4.82 -6.00
C TRP A 58 -6.64 3.86 -4.89
N MET A 59 -5.86 3.67 -3.82
CA MET A 59 -6.23 2.79 -2.71
C MET A 59 -7.46 3.31 -1.96
N ALA A 60 -7.60 4.63 -1.84
CA ALA A 60 -8.79 5.27 -1.27
C ALA A 60 -10.03 5.04 -2.14
N ASN A 61 -9.89 5.18 -3.47
CA ASN A 61 -10.98 4.88 -4.42
C ASN A 61 -11.43 3.41 -4.35
N MET A 62 -10.51 2.49 -4.08
CA MET A 62 -10.81 1.07 -3.87
C MET A 62 -11.30 0.75 -2.44
N GLY A 63 -11.41 1.75 -1.57
CA GLY A 63 -11.89 1.62 -0.20
C GLY A 63 -10.91 0.95 0.77
N ALA A 64 -9.65 0.73 0.38
CA ALA A 64 -8.65 0.07 1.23
C ALA A 64 -8.15 0.96 2.37
N ILE A 65 -8.20 2.27 2.17
CA ILE A 65 -7.77 3.31 3.12
C ILE A 65 -8.70 4.54 3.02
N THR A 66 -8.64 5.43 3.99
CA THR A 66 -9.06 6.83 3.84
C THR A 66 -7.83 7.72 3.70
N VAL A 67 -8.01 8.90 3.09
CA VAL A 67 -6.92 9.87 2.88
C VAL A 67 -7.36 11.25 3.34
N LEU A 68 -6.54 11.88 4.18
CA LEU A 68 -6.63 13.29 4.54
C LEU A 68 -5.49 14.05 3.86
N ASN A 69 -5.82 15.11 3.11
CA ASN A 69 -4.80 16.03 2.57
C ASN A 69 -4.36 17.00 3.69
N ALA A 70 -3.09 16.98 4.06
CA ALA A 70 -2.49 17.80 5.12
C ALA A 70 -1.32 18.60 4.55
N GLY A 71 -1.61 19.79 4.02
CA GLY A 71 -0.61 20.61 3.33
C GLY A 71 -0.07 19.90 2.09
N THR A 72 1.23 19.60 2.07
CA THR A 72 1.91 18.95 0.94
C THR A 72 2.01 17.43 1.07
N VAL A 73 1.50 16.86 2.17
CA VAL A 73 1.48 15.42 2.42
C VAL A 73 0.05 14.90 2.50
N LYS A 74 -0.11 13.61 2.25
CA LYS A 74 -1.33 12.86 2.54
C LYS A 74 -1.13 12.05 3.81
N ILE A 75 -2.12 12.03 4.69
CA ILE A 75 -2.20 11.09 5.81
C ILE A 75 -3.20 10.02 5.39
N ALA A 76 -2.72 8.78 5.28
CA ALA A 76 -3.55 7.63 4.96
C ALA A 76 -3.90 6.88 6.24
N THR A 77 -5.12 6.38 6.36
CA THR A 77 -5.58 5.55 7.48
C THR A 77 -6.19 4.28 6.94
N LEU A 78 -5.82 3.14 7.53
CA LEU A 78 -6.32 1.83 7.14
C LEU A 78 -7.84 1.73 7.37
N THR A 79 -8.56 1.07 6.45
CA THR A 79 -10.00 0.78 6.63
C THR A 79 -10.21 -0.69 7.03
N PRO A 80 -11.43 -1.07 7.47
CA PRO A 80 -11.77 -2.48 7.64
C PRO A 80 -11.57 -3.32 6.37
N ALA A 81 -11.77 -2.76 5.16
CA ALA A 81 -11.53 -3.48 3.92
C ALA A 81 -10.03 -3.73 3.67
N GLY A 82 -9.18 -2.75 3.97
CA GLY A 82 -7.72 -2.93 3.96
C GLY A 82 -7.27 -4.03 4.92
N TRP A 83 -7.83 -4.07 6.13
CA TRP A 83 -7.59 -5.16 7.09
C TRP A 83 -8.02 -6.53 6.57
N ARG A 84 -9.20 -6.63 5.96
CA ARG A 84 -9.67 -7.90 5.35
C ARG A 84 -8.75 -8.36 4.22
N HIS A 85 -8.15 -7.42 3.47
CA HIS A 85 -7.13 -7.75 2.48
C HIS A 85 -5.89 -8.35 3.14
N LEU A 86 -5.33 -7.68 4.16
CA LEU A 86 -4.15 -8.13 4.88
C LEU A 86 -4.35 -9.49 5.57
N ARG A 87 -5.54 -9.71 6.14
CA ARG A 87 -5.94 -10.98 6.78
C ARG A 87 -6.34 -12.07 5.79
N ARG A 88 -6.29 -11.79 4.48
CA ARG A 88 -6.65 -12.73 3.40
C ARG A 88 -8.10 -13.22 3.47
N GLU A 89 -8.99 -12.39 4.02
CA GLU A 89 -10.43 -12.65 4.10
C GLU A 89 -11.16 -12.19 2.83
N HIS A 90 -10.74 -11.05 2.26
CA HIS A 90 -11.28 -10.52 1.01
C HIS A 90 -10.19 -9.73 0.27
N PHE A 91 -9.89 -10.11 -0.97
CA PHE A 91 -8.85 -9.45 -1.76
C PHE A 91 -9.38 -8.23 -2.50
N ILE A 92 -8.51 -7.25 -2.66
CA ILE A 92 -8.76 -6.02 -3.40
C ILE A 92 -7.88 -6.11 -4.65
N ASP A 93 -8.50 -6.18 -5.82
CA ASP A 93 -7.78 -6.29 -7.09
C ASP A 93 -6.88 -5.09 -7.29
N GLY A 94 -5.65 -5.33 -7.75
CA GLY A 94 -4.60 -4.32 -7.85
C GLY A 94 -3.83 -4.12 -6.54
N ILE A 95 -4.11 -4.82 -5.45
CA ILE A 95 -3.18 -4.91 -4.32
C ILE A 95 -2.64 -6.33 -4.29
N LYS A 96 -1.30 -6.47 -4.24
CA LYS A 96 -0.69 -7.79 -4.22
C LYS A 96 -1.21 -8.55 -3.00
N ARG A 97 -1.59 -9.82 -3.19
CA ARG A 97 -2.08 -10.66 -2.09
C ARG A 97 -0.97 -10.90 -1.07
N PRO A 98 -1.23 -10.74 0.24
CA PRO A 98 -0.26 -11.13 1.27
C PRO A 98 0.07 -12.60 1.11
N SER A 99 1.35 -12.97 1.18
CA SER A 99 1.75 -14.38 1.24
C SER A 99 1.05 -15.06 2.41
N PRO A 100 0.67 -16.35 2.29
CA PRO A 100 0.25 -17.11 3.46
C PRO A 100 1.32 -17.00 4.54
N VAL A 101 0.93 -16.80 5.80
CA VAL A 101 1.84 -17.07 6.90
C VAL A 101 2.25 -18.53 6.74
N GLN A 102 3.53 -18.79 6.47
CA GLN A 102 4.03 -20.14 6.64
C GLN A 102 3.91 -20.44 8.13
N SER A 103 2.90 -21.22 8.51
CA SER A 103 2.86 -21.87 9.81
C SER A 103 4.02 -22.87 9.83
N GLY A 104 5.22 -22.37 10.14
CA GLY A 104 6.43 -23.16 10.30
C GLY A 104 6.44 -23.80 11.68
N ILE A 105 6.31 -25.13 11.69
CA ILE A 105 7.14 -26.12 12.40
C ILE A 105 8.01 -25.57 13.55
#